data_AF-A0AA97I235-F1
#
_entry.id   AF-A0AA97I235-F1
#
_cell.length_a   1.000
_cell.length_b   1.000
_cell.length_c   1.000
_cell.angle_alpha   90.00
_cell.angle_beta   90.00
_cell.angle_gamma   90.00
#
_symmetry.space_group_name_H-M   'P 1'
#
loop_
_entity.id
_entity.type
_entity.pdbx_description
1 polymer ?
#
loop_
_entity_poly.entity_id
_entity_poly.type
_entity_poly.pdbx_seq_one_letter_code
_entity_poly.pdbx_strand_id
1 'polypeptide(L)'
;MYEHEFSFGRKKGYFDKYGLVILQCTSEAETIKKLNLIFAISLIKGFPVLSVRNTEIIHSKIYEDREVLGQPLGGLKWHISHTKRFTPTNFQGQRKKGISLEKMYEIIQDFEKALDNQNLSNSLLSLIESYTHLHNKEYSQSYLYSWLIVEQYIKNRFEEIINQKNMSTERKGKFKDPDRWSSDIKIEFLNLYGSISDEEYEKLSKCNKKRNKFVHNGLQINKELAESLYDLSFKILETELIKKEEKIN
;
A
#
# COMPACT_ATOMS: atom_id res chain seq x y z
N MET A 1 20.31 12.14 -21.29
CA MET A 1 19.86 11.54 -20.01
C MET A 1 18.34 11.74 -20.03
N TYR A 2 17.54 10.67 -20.12
CA TYR A 2 16.07 10.82 -20.17
C TYR A 2 15.58 10.94 -18.74
N GLU A 3 15.52 12.18 -18.28
CA GLU A 3 15.07 12.57 -16.94
C GLU A 3 13.62 13.04 -17.06
N HIS A 4 12.75 12.57 -16.18
CA HIS A 4 11.34 12.93 -16.19
C HIS A 4 10.93 13.53 -14.85
N GLU A 5 10.47 14.78 -14.91
CA GLU A 5 9.95 15.53 -13.78
C GLU A 5 8.42 15.34 -13.71
N PHE A 6 7.90 15.15 -12.51
CA PHE A 6 6.46 15.12 -12.22
C PHE A 6 6.15 15.98 -10.99
N SER A 7 4.89 16.34 -10.78
CA SER A 7 4.48 17.22 -9.68
C SER A 7 3.33 16.63 -8.89
N PHE A 8 3.42 16.66 -7.56
CA PHE A 8 2.39 16.12 -6.66
C PHE A 8 2.09 17.11 -5.53
N GLY A 9 0.91 17.71 -5.55
CA GLY A 9 0.72 18.99 -4.88
C GLY A 9 1.77 20.00 -5.36
N ARG A 10 2.05 21.07 -4.62
CA ARG A 10 3.05 22.08 -5.03
C ARG A 10 4.52 21.58 -4.94
N LYS A 11 4.79 20.27 -5.02
CA LYS A 11 6.09 19.62 -4.85
C LYS A 11 6.49 18.90 -6.14
N LYS A 12 7.80 18.72 -6.34
CA LYS A 12 8.38 18.07 -7.53
C LYS A 12 8.92 16.67 -7.20
N GLY A 13 8.85 15.77 -8.16
CA GLY A 13 9.47 14.46 -8.15
C GLY A 13 10.21 14.19 -9.46
N TYR A 14 11.14 13.26 -9.42
CA TYR A 14 11.98 12.90 -10.56
C TYR A 14 12.14 11.39 -10.62
N PHE A 15 12.18 10.83 -11.82
CA PHE A 15 12.62 9.45 -12.00
C PHE A 15 13.46 9.26 -13.26
N ASP A 16 14.22 8.16 -13.30
CA ASP A 16 15.01 7.77 -14.47
C ASP A 16 14.75 6.32 -14.91
N LYS A 17 15.31 5.96 -16.06
CA LYS A 17 15.23 4.60 -16.63
C LYS A 17 15.93 3.51 -15.80
N TYR A 18 16.70 3.88 -14.77
CA TYR A 18 17.39 2.97 -13.87
C TYR A 18 16.60 2.72 -12.57
N GLY A 19 15.42 3.33 -12.44
CA GLY A 19 14.55 3.17 -11.27
C GLY A 19 14.96 4.06 -10.10
N LEU A 20 15.73 5.12 -10.35
CA LEU A 20 15.92 6.17 -9.35
C LEU A 20 14.60 6.94 -9.21
N VAL A 21 14.14 7.14 -7.97
CA VAL A 21 12.98 7.99 -7.66
C VAL A 21 13.44 9.03 -6.64
N ILE A 22 13.31 10.30 -6.98
CA ILE A 22 13.64 11.44 -6.12
C ILE A 22 12.34 12.17 -5.82
N LEU A 23 12.08 12.43 -4.54
CA LEU A 23 10.90 13.18 -4.11
C LEU A 23 11.33 14.40 -3.29
N GLN A 24 10.79 15.57 -3.62
CA GLN A 24 10.89 16.74 -2.76
C GLN A 24 9.80 16.66 -1.67
N CYS A 25 10.21 16.49 -0.42
CA CYS A 25 9.31 16.38 0.73
C CYS A 25 9.75 17.26 1.89
N THR A 26 8.82 17.54 2.81
CA THR A 26 9.09 18.38 3.99
C THR A 26 9.60 17.60 5.19
N SER A 27 9.35 16.28 5.22
CA SER A 27 9.81 15.40 6.29
C SER A 27 10.14 14.00 5.76
N GLU A 28 11.01 13.29 6.47
CA GLU A 28 11.39 11.91 6.15
C GLU A 28 10.19 10.95 6.22
N ALA A 29 9.30 11.13 7.20
CA ALA A 29 8.07 10.35 7.32
C ALA A 29 7.14 10.52 6.11
N GLU A 30 7.04 11.74 5.57
CA GLU A 30 6.27 11.99 4.34
C GLU A 30 6.92 11.32 3.12
N THR A 31 8.25 11.35 3.02
CA THR A 31 9.00 10.67 1.95
C THR A 31 8.77 9.16 1.97
N ILE A 32 8.92 8.51 3.13
CA ILE A 32 8.68 7.06 3.27
C ILE A 32 7.25 6.73 2.84
N LYS A 33 6.27 7.49 3.33
CA LYS A 33 4.86 7.27 2.98
C LYS A 33 4.64 7.37 1.47
N LYS A 34 5.19 8.39 0.81
CA LYS A 34 5.01 8.59 -0.65
C LYS A 34 5.73 7.54 -1.48
N LEU A 35 6.96 7.17 -1.11
CA LEU A 35 7.69 6.09 -1.77
C LEU A 35 6.95 4.75 -1.64
N ASN A 36 6.45 4.42 -0.45
CA ASN A 36 5.68 3.19 -0.23
C ASN A 36 4.36 3.19 -0.99
N LEU A 37 3.74 4.35 -1.22
CA LEU A 37 2.56 4.46 -2.07
C LEU A 37 2.90 4.18 -3.54
N ILE A 38 3.97 4.78 -4.07
CA ILE A 38 4.48 4.49 -5.43
C ILE A 38 4.79 3.00 -5.58
N PHE A 39 5.41 2.40 -4.56
CA PHE A 39 5.80 0.99 -4.58
C PHE A 39 4.57 0.07 -4.49
N ALA A 40 3.56 0.40 -3.69
CA ALA A 40 2.30 -0.34 -3.67
C ALA A 40 1.62 -0.38 -5.04
N ILE A 41 1.63 0.74 -5.76
CA ILE A 41 1.07 0.82 -7.12
C ILE A 41 1.93 0.04 -8.11
N SER A 42 3.27 0.15 -7.99
CA SER A 42 4.21 -0.64 -8.79
C SER A 42 3.96 -2.14 -8.61
N LEU A 43 3.67 -2.58 -7.38
CA LEU A 43 3.33 -3.95 -7.05
C LEU A 43 2.06 -4.41 -7.78
N ILE A 44 1.01 -3.58 -7.81
CA ILE A 44 -0.22 -3.88 -8.56
C ILE A 44 0.05 -3.95 -10.07
N LYS A 45 0.94 -3.10 -10.61
CA LYS A 45 1.37 -3.14 -12.02
C LYS A 45 2.33 -4.30 -12.34
N GLY A 46 2.53 -5.23 -11.41
CA GLY A 46 3.30 -6.47 -11.61
C GLY A 46 4.79 -6.37 -11.32
N PHE A 47 5.24 -5.33 -10.62
CA PHE A 47 6.63 -5.18 -10.20
C PHE A 47 6.83 -5.63 -8.75
N PRO A 48 7.57 -6.71 -8.49
CA PRO A 48 7.75 -7.22 -7.13
C PRO A 48 8.68 -6.28 -6.33
N VAL A 49 8.09 -5.34 -5.61
CA VAL A 49 8.79 -4.35 -4.77
C VAL A 49 8.39 -4.53 -3.31
N LEU A 50 9.30 -4.23 -2.40
CA LEU A 50 9.10 -4.31 -0.95
C LEU A 50 8.98 -2.91 -0.35
N SER A 51 8.32 -2.78 0.78
CA SER A 51 8.17 -1.50 1.50
C SER A 51 9.53 -0.94 1.87
N VAL A 52 9.73 0.35 1.58
CA VAL A 52 10.90 1.15 1.94
C VAL A 52 10.91 1.44 3.43
N ARG A 53 12.08 1.25 4.04
CA ARG A 53 12.41 1.55 5.44
C ARG A 53 13.27 2.80 5.53
N ASN A 54 13.33 3.38 6.73
CA ASN A 54 14.09 4.62 6.93
C ASN A 54 15.59 4.47 6.60
N THR A 55 16.14 3.28 6.82
CA THR A 55 17.54 2.96 6.54
C THR A 55 17.88 2.86 5.05
N GLU A 56 16.87 2.87 4.18
CA GLU A 56 17.01 2.68 2.73
C GLU A 56 16.90 4.00 1.96
N ILE A 57 16.53 5.09 2.63
CA ILE A 57 16.40 6.41 2.02
C ILE A 57 17.70 7.19 2.16
N ILE A 58 18.06 7.87 1.08
CA ILE A 58 19.11 8.90 1.09
C ILE A 58 18.41 10.24 0.99
N HIS A 59 18.71 11.15 1.93
CA HIS A 59 18.18 12.50 1.92
C HIS A 59 19.29 13.52 1.73
N SER A 60 18.96 14.63 1.08
CA SER A 60 19.81 15.83 1.01
C SER A 60 18.94 17.05 1.26
N LYS A 61 19.46 18.03 1.99
CA LYS A 61 18.79 19.32 2.23
C LYS A 61 19.47 20.39 1.38
N ILE A 62 18.71 21.00 0.49
CA ILE A 62 19.18 22.11 -0.34
C ILE A 62 18.60 23.39 0.24
N TYR A 63 19.46 24.38 0.46
CA TYR A 63 19.09 25.72 0.93
C TYR A 63 19.49 26.73 -0.15
N GLU A 64 18.66 27.74 -0.41
CA GLU A 64 18.93 28.75 -1.45
C GLU A 64 20.19 29.58 -1.16
N ASP A 65 20.53 29.75 0.11
CA ASP A 65 21.63 30.59 0.61
C ASP A 65 22.92 29.82 0.93
N ARG A 66 22.96 28.50 0.67
CA ARG A 66 24.11 27.66 1.04
C ARG A 66 24.55 26.78 -0.12
N GLU A 67 25.87 26.68 -0.29
CA GLU A 67 26.44 25.70 -1.20
C GLU A 67 26.03 24.29 -0.77
N VAL A 68 25.56 23.50 -1.74
CA VAL A 68 25.25 22.08 -1.52
C VAL A 68 26.57 21.33 -1.41
N LEU A 69 27.07 21.20 -0.18
CA LEU A 69 28.18 20.29 0.09
C LEU A 69 27.70 18.87 -0.23
N GLY A 70 28.40 18.20 -1.15
CA GLY A 70 28.09 16.83 -1.54
C GLY A 70 28.10 15.91 -0.32
N GLN A 71 26.93 15.57 0.20
CA GLN A 71 26.83 14.52 1.19
C GLN A 71 27.09 13.20 0.46
N PRO A 72 28.06 12.38 0.92
CA PRO A 72 28.28 11.07 0.30
C PRO A 72 26.97 10.29 0.31
N LEU A 73 26.65 9.67 -0.82
CA LEU A 73 25.51 8.77 -0.97
C LEU A 73 25.66 7.65 0.05
N GLY A 74 24.91 7.74 1.16
CA GLY A 74 24.96 6.82 2.27
C GLY A 74 25.59 7.45 3.52
N GLY A 75 24.79 7.58 4.59
CA GLY A 75 25.27 8.04 5.89
C GLY A 75 26.38 7.16 6.49
N LEU A 76 26.78 7.41 7.74
CA LEU A 76 27.90 6.70 8.42
C LEU A 76 27.93 5.16 8.24
N LYS A 77 26.78 4.50 8.08
CA LYS A 77 26.69 3.05 7.82
C LYS A 77 27.30 2.61 6.48
N TRP A 78 27.23 3.44 5.43
CA TRP A 78 27.94 3.17 4.16
C TRP A 78 29.45 3.30 4.32
N HIS A 79 29.92 4.23 5.15
CA HIS A 79 31.35 4.34 5.49
C HIS A 79 31.86 3.14 6.29
N ILE A 80 31.05 2.59 7.21
CA ILE A 80 31.41 1.38 7.99
C ILE A 80 31.44 0.13 7.08
N SER A 81 30.60 0.05 6.04
CA SER A 81 30.64 -1.08 5.11
C SER A 81 31.87 -1.06 4.17
N HIS A 82 32.50 0.09 3.96
CA HIS A 82 33.66 0.22 3.06
C HIS A 82 35.01 -0.14 3.72
N THR A 83 35.08 -0.27 5.05
CA THR A 83 36.29 -0.80 5.71
C THR A 83 36.43 -2.31 5.53
N LYS A 84 35.34 -3.00 5.15
CA LYS A 84 35.38 -4.35 4.56
C LYS A 84 34.95 -4.22 3.11
N ARG A 85 35.89 -3.92 2.21
CA ARG A 85 35.67 -4.01 0.76
C ARG A 85 34.81 -5.25 0.50
N PHE A 86 33.56 -5.04 0.09
CA PHE A 86 32.72 -6.09 -0.43
C PHE A 86 33.50 -6.59 -1.65
N THR A 87 34.23 -7.70 -1.50
CA THR A 87 34.63 -8.47 -2.68
C THR A 87 33.33 -8.67 -3.43
N PRO A 88 33.23 -8.25 -4.71
CA PRO A 88 32.10 -8.63 -5.52
C PRO A 88 32.17 -10.14 -5.58
N THR A 89 31.47 -10.81 -4.66
CA THR A 89 31.07 -12.17 -4.90
C THR A 89 30.36 -12.11 -6.23
N ASN A 90 30.71 -13.03 -7.12
CA ASN A 90 30.07 -13.24 -8.40
C ASN A 90 28.60 -13.64 -8.17
N PHE A 91 27.80 -12.77 -7.53
CA PHE A 91 26.41 -12.63 -7.87
C PHE A 91 26.45 -12.25 -9.34
N GLN A 92 26.30 -13.27 -10.20
CA GLN A 92 25.64 -13.11 -11.48
C GLN A 92 24.30 -12.45 -11.16
N GLY A 93 24.34 -11.12 -11.00
CA GLY A 93 23.23 -10.34 -10.51
C GLY A 93 22.09 -10.64 -11.44
N GLN A 94 20.97 -11.10 -10.87
CA GLN A 94 19.72 -11.18 -11.60
C GLN A 94 19.62 -9.89 -12.41
N ARG A 95 19.56 -10.02 -13.75
CA ARG A 95 19.47 -8.86 -14.64
C ARG A 95 18.33 -8.00 -14.09
N LYS A 96 18.66 -6.83 -13.54
CA LYS A 96 17.66 -5.90 -13.03
C LYS A 96 16.73 -5.59 -14.20
N LYS A 97 15.47 -6.01 -14.10
CA LYS A 97 14.47 -5.64 -15.10
C LYS A 97 14.18 -4.16 -14.89
N GLY A 98 14.61 -3.33 -15.84
CA GLY A 98 14.23 -1.92 -15.86
C GLY A 98 12.71 -1.79 -16.01
N ILE A 99 12.14 -0.78 -15.36
CA ILE A 99 10.76 -0.34 -15.60
C ILE A 99 10.80 0.55 -16.84
N SER A 100 9.95 0.30 -17.83
CA SER A 100 9.89 1.18 -19.00
C SER A 100 9.33 2.54 -18.60
N LEU A 101 9.69 3.59 -19.34
CA LEU A 101 9.25 4.95 -19.00
C LEU A 101 7.72 5.05 -19.03
N GLU A 102 7.07 4.40 -19.99
CA GLU A 102 5.60 4.38 -20.13
C GLU A 102 4.95 3.80 -18.87
N LYS A 103 5.46 2.66 -18.37
CA LYS A 103 4.94 2.05 -17.14
C LYS A 103 5.19 2.92 -15.91
N MET A 104 6.32 3.62 -15.86
CA MET A 104 6.59 4.54 -14.76
C MET A 104 5.65 5.74 -14.78
N TYR A 105 5.33 6.27 -15.96
CA TYR A 105 4.29 7.30 -16.11
C TYR A 105 2.92 6.83 -15.61
N GLU A 106 2.49 5.62 -15.97
CA GLU A 106 1.25 5.04 -15.45
C GLU A 106 1.24 4.94 -13.92
N ILE A 107 2.36 4.48 -13.32
CA ILE A 107 2.51 4.38 -11.86
C ILE A 107 2.38 5.76 -11.20
N ILE A 108 3.00 6.79 -11.77
CA ILE A 108 2.94 8.15 -11.22
C ILE A 108 1.53 8.76 -11.36
N GLN A 109 0.84 8.54 -12.47
CA GLN A 109 -0.54 8.99 -12.63
C GLN A 109 -1.47 8.36 -11.60
N ASP A 110 -1.34 7.05 -11.36
CA ASP A 110 -2.14 6.35 -10.35
C ASP A 110 -1.76 6.79 -8.93
N PHE A 111 -0.49 7.15 -8.69
CA PHE A 111 -0.02 7.71 -7.43
C PHE A 111 -0.68 9.06 -7.13
N GLU A 112 -0.75 9.96 -8.10
CA GLU A 112 -1.42 11.25 -7.96
C GLU A 112 -2.91 11.05 -7.63
N LYS A 113 -3.61 10.17 -8.36
CA LYS A 113 -5.02 9.82 -8.08
C LYS A 113 -5.22 9.20 -6.68
N ALA A 114 -4.23 8.46 -6.18
CA ALA A 114 -4.29 7.83 -4.87
C ALA A 114 -4.10 8.84 -3.73
N LEU A 115 -3.26 9.88 -3.93
CA LEU A 115 -3.04 10.94 -2.94
C LEU A 115 -4.33 11.69 -2.59
N ASP A 116 -5.23 11.87 -3.55
CA ASP A 116 -6.51 12.56 -3.34
C ASP A 116 -7.54 11.71 -2.57
N ASN A 117 -7.31 10.41 -2.40
CA ASN A 117 -8.19 9.51 -1.64
C ASN A 117 -7.43 8.86 -0.48
N GLN A 118 -7.64 9.41 0.72
CA GLN A 118 -6.97 8.96 1.94
C GLN A 118 -7.25 7.48 2.29
N ASN A 119 -8.45 6.96 2.00
CA ASN A 119 -8.79 5.55 2.26
C ASN A 119 -8.04 4.61 1.31
N LEU A 120 -7.98 4.96 0.03
CA LEU A 120 -7.22 4.21 -0.98
C LEU A 120 -5.72 4.25 -0.66
N SER A 121 -5.19 5.44 -0.37
CA SER A 121 -3.79 5.62 0.07
C SER A 121 -3.43 4.72 1.26
N ASN A 122 -4.26 4.70 2.30
CA ASN A 122 -4.02 3.85 3.48
C ASN A 122 -4.08 2.36 3.16
N SER A 123 -4.98 1.95 2.27
CA SER A 123 -5.12 0.55 1.87
C SER A 123 -3.94 0.09 1.01
N LEU A 124 -3.47 0.94 0.09
CA LEU A 124 -2.26 0.68 -0.69
C LEU A 124 -1.00 0.58 0.19
N LEU A 125 -0.87 1.45 1.19
CA LEU A 125 0.21 1.34 2.19
C LEU A 125 0.11 0.02 2.98
N SER A 126 -1.10 -0.42 3.31
CA SER A 126 -1.29 -1.72 3.96
C SER A 126 -0.92 -2.88 3.02
N LEU A 127 -1.16 -2.75 1.71
CA LEU A 127 -0.85 -3.78 0.72
C LEU A 127 0.65 -4.04 0.61
N ILE A 128 1.46 -2.97 0.52
CA ILE A 128 2.92 -3.11 0.39
C ILE A 128 3.55 -3.67 1.67
N GLU A 129 3.04 -3.32 2.85
CA GLU A 129 3.46 -3.93 4.11
C GLU A 129 3.06 -5.40 4.17
N SER A 130 1.82 -5.73 3.76
CA SER A 130 1.33 -7.10 3.69
C SER A 130 2.22 -7.97 2.81
N TYR A 131 2.54 -7.51 1.59
CA TYR A 131 3.43 -8.21 0.67
C TYR A 131 4.84 -8.38 1.24
N THR A 132 5.37 -7.35 1.88
CA THR A 132 6.72 -7.38 2.48
C THR A 132 6.80 -8.41 3.60
N HIS A 133 5.79 -8.44 4.49
CA HIS A 133 5.70 -9.44 5.54
C HIS A 133 5.51 -10.85 4.97
N LEU A 134 4.69 -11.01 3.94
CA LEU A 134 4.49 -12.29 3.27
C LEU A 134 5.79 -12.83 2.68
N HIS A 135 6.52 -11.97 1.97
CA HIS A 135 7.84 -12.28 1.41
C HIS A 135 8.84 -12.71 2.49
N ASN A 136 8.78 -12.07 3.66
CA ASN A 136 9.64 -12.37 4.81
C ASN A 136 9.16 -13.55 5.66
N LYS A 137 8.08 -14.25 5.25
CA LYS A 137 7.44 -15.37 5.98
C LYS A 137 6.85 -14.97 7.34
N GLU A 138 6.50 -13.70 7.50
CA GLU A 138 5.83 -13.12 8.68
C GLU A 138 4.30 -13.18 8.47
N TYR A 139 3.77 -14.40 8.41
CA TYR A 139 2.39 -14.67 7.95
C TYR A 139 1.31 -13.96 8.78
N SER A 140 1.46 -13.90 10.10
CA SER A 140 0.50 -13.23 10.97
C SER A 140 0.43 -11.72 10.69
N GLN A 141 1.57 -11.06 10.48
CA GLN A 141 1.65 -9.65 10.14
C GLN A 141 1.08 -9.40 8.74
N SER A 142 1.48 -10.21 7.76
CA SER A 142 0.91 -10.16 6.41
C SER A 142 -0.61 -10.21 6.45
N TYR A 143 -1.16 -11.17 7.20
CA TYR A 143 -2.60 -11.38 7.34
C TYR A 143 -3.31 -10.20 7.98
N LEU A 144 -2.74 -9.60 9.03
CA LEU A 144 -3.31 -8.40 9.67
C LEU A 144 -3.38 -7.23 8.69
N TYR A 145 -2.30 -6.95 7.96
CA TYR A 145 -2.29 -5.87 6.96
C TYR A 145 -3.27 -6.14 5.80
N SER A 146 -3.38 -7.39 5.32
CA SER A 146 -4.40 -7.74 4.33
C SER A 146 -5.81 -7.56 4.89
N TRP A 147 -6.04 -7.91 6.16
CA TRP A 147 -7.34 -7.77 6.80
C TRP A 147 -7.79 -6.31 6.90
N LEU A 148 -6.89 -5.36 7.16
CA LEU A 148 -7.22 -3.93 7.19
C LEU A 148 -7.83 -3.47 5.87
N ILE A 149 -7.33 -3.97 4.73
CA ILE A 149 -7.84 -3.67 3.39
C ILE A 149 -9.25 -4.25 3.23
N VAL A 150 -9.43 -5.53 3.58
CA VAL A 150 -10.73 -6.21 3.48
C VAL A 150 -11.78 -5.56 4.39
N GLU A 151 -11.39 -5.14 5.59
CA GLU A 151 -12.27 -4.46 6.53
C GLU A 151 -12.71 -3.09 6.01
N GLN A 152 -11.79 -2.33 5.39
CA GLN A 152 -12.14 -1.08 4.74
C GLN A 152 -13.07 -1.29 3.54
N TYR A 153 -12.86 -2.35 2.75
CA TYR A 153 -13.76 -2.74 1.65
C TYR A 153 -15.18 -3.08 2.15
N ILE A 154 -15.30 -3.90 3.19
CA ILE A 154 -16.59 -4.23 3.83
C ILE A 154 -17.27 -2.95 4.33
N LYS A 155 -16.51 -2.07 5.00
CA LYS A 155 -17.02 -0.80 5.50
C LYS A 155 -17.54 0.10 4.37
N ASN A 156 -16.79 0.24 3.29
CA ASN A 156 -17.18 1.07 2.15
C ASN A 156 -18.51 0.58 1.53
N ARG A 157 -18.62 -0.72 1.25
CA ARG A 157 -19.87 -1.31 0.71
C ARG A 157 -21.06 -1.10 1.63
N PHE A 158 -20.84 -1.29 2.93
CA PHE A 158 -21.88 -1.07 3.91
C PHE A 158 -22.33 0.41 3.93
N GLU A 159 -21.38 1.35 3.95
CA GLU A 159 -21.67 2.78 3.91
C GLU A 159 -22.38 3.20 2.61
N GLU A 160 -22.02 2.63 1.46
CA GLU A 160 -22.71 2.87 0.18
C GLU A 160 -24.21 2.55 0.27
N ILE A 161 -24.57 1.39 0.83
CA ILE A 161 -25.98 0.99 1.00
C ILE A 161 -26.72 1.94 1.95
N ILE A 162 -26.11 2.27 3.10
CA ILE A 162 -26.70 3.19 4.07
C ILE A 162 -26.90 4.58 3.47
N ASN A 163 -25.96 5.03 2.63
CA ASN A 163 -26.00 6.34 2.00
C ASN A 163 -27.07 6.45 0.91
N GLN A 164 -27.36 5.36 0.19
CA GLN A 164 -28.43 5.30 -0.81
C GLN A 164 -29.84 5.45 -0.21
N LYS A 165 -30.01 5.16 1.09
CA LYS A 165 -31.31 5.31 1.76
C LYS A 165 -31.53 6.76 2.18
N ASN A 166 -32.75 7.26 1.90
CA ASN A 166 -33.18 8.58 2.34
C ASN A 166 -33.51 8.56 3.85
N MET A 167 -32.48 8.75 4.67
CA MET A 167 -32.56 8.75 6.12
C MET A 167 -31.90 10.00 6.70
N SER A 168 -32.38 10.47 7.85
CA SER A 168 -31.75 11.58 8.58
C SER A 168 -30.31 11.26 8.98
N THR A 169 -29.48 12.30 9.10
CA THR A 169 -28.08 12.18 9.54
C THR A 169 -27.97 11.50 10.91
N GLU A 170 -28.89 11.80 11.82
CA GLU A 170 -28.96 11.16 13.14
C GLU A 170 -29.17 9.64 13.02
N ARG A 171 -30.11 9.21 12.16
CA ARG A 171 -30.38 7.79 11.94
C ARG A 171 -29.20 7.10 11.27
N LYS A 172 -28.55 7.75 10.28
CA LYS A 172 -27.31 7.24 9.67
C LYS A 172 -26.17 7.11 10.68
N GLY A 173 -26.09 8.02 11.66
CA GLY A 173 -25.10 8.00 12.73
C GLY A 173 -25.15 6.73 13.58
N LYS A 174 -26.33 6.12 13.77
CA LYS A 174 -26.48 4.86 14.52
C LYS A 174 -25.78 3.66 13.87
N PHE A 175 -25.43 3.75 12.59
CA PHE A 175 -24.72 2.71 11.84
C PHE A 175 -23.19 2.88 11.86
N LYS A 176 -22.69 3.96 12.47
CA LYS A 176 -21.25 4.24 12.59
C LYS A 176 -20.62 3.69 13.88
N ASP A 177 -21.45 3.28 14.83
CA ASP A 177 -21.01 2.72 16.12
C ASP A 177 -20.32 1.36 15.90
N PRO A 178 -18.99 1.25 16.13
CA PRO A 178 -18.24 0.02 15.88
C PRO A 178 -18.59 -1.11 16.86
N ASP A 179 -19.08 -0.79 18.06
CA ASP A 179 -19.47 -1.80 19.05
C ASP A 179 -20.78 -2.50 18.65
N ARG A 180 -21.62 -1.79 17.89
CA ARG A 180 -22.88 -2.32 17.34
C ARG A 180 -22.73 -2.87 15.93
N TRP A 181 -21.84 -2.29 15.13
CA TRP A 181 -21.65 -2.64 13.71
C TRP A 181 -20.23 -3.15 13.46
N SER A 182 -19.93 -4.29 14.08
CA SER A 182 -18.70 -5.03 13.87
C SER A 182 -18.58 -5.53 12.42
N SER A 183 -17.37 -5.92 12.01
CA SER A 183 -17.13 -6.49 10.68
C SER A 183 -17.97 -7.75 10.43
N ASP A 184 -18.24 -8.54 11.48
CA ASP A 184 -19.09 -9.73 11.40
C ASP A 184 -20.54 -9.37 11.03
N ILE A 185 -21.11 -8.40 11.75
CA ILE A 185 -22.48 -7.92 11.52
C ILE A 185 -22.61 -7.26 10.15
N LYS A 186 -21.58 -6.52 9.72
CA LYS A 186 -21.55 -5.91 8.39
C LYS A 186 -21.52 -6.97 7.28
N ILE A 187 -20.71 -8.02 7.41
CA ILE A 187 -20.66 -9.13 6.45
C ILE A 187 -22.03 -9.81 6.34
N GLU A 188 -22.65 -10.12 7.48
CA GLU A 188 -23.98 -10.73 7.54
C GLU A 188 -25.03 -9.83 6.86
N PHE A 189 -25.07 -8.55 7.21
CA PHE A 189 -25.98 -7.59 6.62
C PHE A 189 -25.79 -7.45 5.10
N LEU A 190 -24.54 -7.41 4.63
CA LEU A 190 -24.24 -7.29 3.20
C LEU A 190 -24.74 -8.50 2.41
N ASN A 191 -24.63 -9.71 2.95
CA ASN A 191 -25.14 -10.92 2.32
C ASN A 191 -26.68 -10.94 2.33
N LEU A 192 -27.32 -10.66 3.48
CA LEU A 192 -28.78 -10.57 3.58
C LEU A 192 -29.39 -9.51 2.64
N TYR A 193 -28.68 -8.42 2.39
CA TYR A 193 -29.09 -7.38 1.44
C TYR A 193 -28.83 -7.75 -0.02
N GLY A 194 -28.11 -8.85 -0.30
CA GLY A 194 -27.71 -9.27 -1.63
C GLY A 194 -26.57 -8.45 -2.23
N SER A 195 -25.80 -7.72 -1.42
CA SER A 195 -24.65 -6.93 -1.89
C SER A 195 -23.39 -7.78 -2.10
N ILE A 196 -23.28 -8.91 -1.40
CA ILE A 196 -22.24 -9.92 -1.59
C ILE A 196 -22.89 -11.29 -1.77
N SER A 197 -22.27 -12.13 -2.59
CA SER A 197 -22.71 -13.51 -2.81
C SER A 197 -22.47 -14.41 -1.58
N ASP A 198 -23.12 -15.57 -1.53
CA ASP A 198 -22.90 -16.57 -0.47
C ASP A 198 -21.44 -17.05 -0.44
N GLU A 199 -20.82 -17.20 -1.60
CA GLU A 199 -19.40 -17.56 -1.69
C GLU A 199 -18.48 -16.47 -1.10
N GLU A 200 -18.76 -15.19 -1.38
CA GLU A 200 -18.03 -14.07 -0.78
C GLU A 200 -18.28 -14.00 0.73
N TYR A 201 -19.52 -14.20 1.17
CA TYR A 201 -19.87 -14.27 2.59
C TYR A 201 -19.07 -15.33 3.33
N GLU A 202 -19.04 -16.56 2.82
CA GLU A 202 -18.29 -17.66 3.44
C GLU A 202 -16.80 -17.34 3.55
N LYS A 203 -16.21 -16.79 2.49
CA LYS A 203 -14.80 -16.36 2.47
C LYS A 203 -14.53 -15.29 3.52
N LEU A 204 -15.33 -14.22 3.54
CA LEU A 204 -15.15 -13.08 4.46
C LEU A 204 -15.40 -13.49 5.92
N SER A 205 -16.46 -14.24 6.19
CA SER A 205 -16.81 -14.74 7.52
C SER A 205 -15.71 -15.65 8.07
N LYS A 206 -15.16 -16.55 7.23
CA LYS A 206 -14.02 -17.42 7.61
C LYS A 206 -12.78 -16.59 7.96
N CYS A 207 -12.45 -15.56 7.17
CA CYS A 207 -11.31 -14.69 7.44
C CYS A 207 -11.51 -13.88 8.74
N ASN A 208 -12.71 -13.34 8.96
CA ASN A 208 -13.05 -12.61 10.18
C ASN A 208 -12.90 -13.48 11.44
N LYS A 209 -13.44 -14.71 11.39
CA LYS A 209 -13.32 -15.68 12.50
C LYS A 209 -11.86 -16.04 12.81
N LYS A 210 -11.03 -16.18 11.78
CA LYS A 210 -9.59 -16.43 11.95
C LYS A 210 -8.87 -15.23 12.54
N ARG A 211 -9.17 -14.00 12.08
CA ARG A 211 -8.65 -12.76 12.66
C ARG A 211 -8.97 -12.67 14.14
N ASN A 212 -10.23 -12.89 14.52
CA ASN A 212 -10.66 -12.83 15.92
C ASN A 212 -9.93 -13.87 16.79
N LYS A 213 -9.79 -15.09 16.28
CA LYS A 213 -9.03 -16.15 16.94
C LYS A 213 -7.55 -15.80 17.13
N PHE A 214 -6.91 -15.19 16.14
CA PHE A 214 -5.52 -14.72 16.28
C PHE A 214 -5.39 -13.58 17.29
N VAL A 215 -6.22 -12.54 17.16
CA VAL A 215 -6.14 -11.34 18.00
C VAL A 215 -6.51 -11.63 19.46
N HIS A 216 -7.54 -12.45 19.71
CA HIS A 216 -8.01 -12.72 21.07
C HIS A 216 -7.38 -13.95 21.73
N ASN A 217 -6.99 -14.97 20.94
CA ASN A 217 -6.52 -16.26 21.48
C ASN A 217 -5.07 -16.57 21.08
N GLY A 218 -4.38 -15.69 20.35
CA GLY A 218 -3.00 -15.89 19.93
C GLY A 218 -2.80 -17.02 18.90
N LEU A 219 -3.86 -17.50 18.25
CA LEU A 219 -3.78 -18.61 17.30
C LEU A 219 -3.01 -18.22 16.03
N GLN A 220 -1.91 -18.90 15.75
CA GLN A 220 -1.05 -18.58 14.60
C GLN A 220 -1.79 -18.66 13.27
N ILE A 221 -1.42 -17.75 12.36
CA ILE A 221 -1.82 -17.77 10.96
C ILE A 221 -0.77 -18.55 10.18
N ASN A 222 -1.23 -19.52 9.38
CA ASN A 222 -0.36 -20.29 8.49
C ASN A 222 -0.17 -19.58 7.14
N LYS A 223 0.75 -20.10 6.34
CA LYS A 223 1.10 -19.56 5.03
C LYS A 223 -0.11 -19.47 4.10
N GLU A 224 -0.89 -20.55 3.98
CA GLU A 224 -2.00 -20.64 3.02
C GLU A 224 -3.10 -19.60 3.32
N LEU A 225 -3.38 -19.35 4.60
CA LEU A 225 -4.35 -18.32 5.00
C LEU A 225 -3.83 -16.91 4.72
N ALA A 226 -2.55 -16.64 4.97
CA ALA A 226 -1.94 -15.36 4.67
C ALA A 226 -1.91 -15.06 3.17
N GLU A 227 -1.49 -16.03 2.34
CA GLU A 227 -1.50 -15.93 0.88
C GLU A 227 -2.92 -15.71 0.35
N SER A 228 -3.89 -16.51 0.80
CA SER A 228 -5.27 -16.38 0.33
C SER A 228 -5.89 -15.02 0.67
N LEU A 229 -5.61 -14.45 1.85
CA LEU A 229 -6.14 -13.14 2.22
C LEU A 229 -5.37 -12.01 1.51
N TYR A 230 -4.07 -12.17 1.32
CA TYR A 230 -3.27 -11.25 0.50
C TYR A 230 -3.81 -11.17 -0.93
N ASP A 231 -4.05 -12.30 -1.59
CA ASP A 231 -4.58 -12.35 -2.97
C ASP A 231 -5.94 -11.68 -3.08
N LEU A 232 -6.83 -11.87 -2.08
CA LEU A 232 -8.10 -11.17 -2.02
C LEU A 232 -7.91 -9.65 -1.89
N SER A 233 -7.03 -9.22 -0.98
CA SER A 233 -6.74 -7.79 -0.76
C SER A 233 -6.11 -7.13 -1.99
N PHE A 234 -5.24 -7.85 -2.71
CA PHE A 234 -4.62 -7.41 -3.95
C PHE A 234 -5.69 -7.18 -5.02
N LYS A 235 -6.57 -8.16 -5.25
CA LYS A 235 -7.65 -8.06 -6.25
C LYS A 235 -8.64 -6.93 -5.95
N ILE A 236 -8.96 -6.69 -4.67
CA ILE A 236 -9.80 -5.57 -4.26
C ILE A 236 -9.17 -4.24 -4.71
N LEU A 237 -7.88 -4.02 -4.39
CA LEU A 237 -7.20 -2.76 -4.69
C LEU A 237 -6.86 -2.59 -6.17
N GLU A 238 -6.55 -3.68 -6.87
CA GLU A 238 -6.41 -3.69 -8.33
C GLU A 238 -7.70 -3.20 -8.99
N THR A 239 -8.85 -3.73 -8.56
CA THR A 239 -10.17 -3.31 -9.07
C THR A 239 -10.50 -1.85 -8.71
N GLU A 240 -10.18 -1.40 -7.49
CA GLU A 240 -10.42 -0.03 -7.05
C GLU A 240 -9.57 1.00 -7.81
N LEU A 241 -8.34 0.65 -8.16
CA LEU A 241 -7.49 1.50 -9.01
C LEU A 241 -8.04 1.60 -10.44
N ILE A 242 -8.45 0.48 -11.03
CA ILE A 242 -9.00 0.44 -12.42
C ILE A 242 -10.33 1.20 -12.51
N LYS A 243 -11.27 1.01 -11.57
CA LYS A 243 -12.59 1.66 -11.59
C LYS A 243 -12.54 3.20 -11.60
N LYS A 244 -11.43 3.81 -11.17
CA LYS A 244 -11.26 5.26 -11.28
C LYS A 244 -10.96 5.73 -12.71
N GLU A 245 -10.44 4.87 -13.58
CA GLU A 245 -10.16 5.22 -14.98
C GLU A 245 -11.47 5.41 -15.76
N GLU A 246 -12.53 4.69 -15.42
CA GLU A 246 -13.83 4.74 -16.12
C GLU A 246 -14.73 5.92 -15.72
N LYS A 247 -14.48 6.58 -14.58
CA LYS A 247 -15.30 7.73 -14.12
C LYS A 247 -14.81 9.09 -14.60
N ILE A 248 -13.66 9.14 -15.29
CA ILE A 248 -13.04 10.38 -15.78
C ILE A 248 -13.22 10.55 -17.31
N ASN A 249 -13.71 9.51 -18.00
CA ASN A 249 -14.16 9.57 -19.40
C ASN A 249 -15.67 9.81 -19.49
#